data_AF-A0A7X1IZE8-F1
#
_entry.id   AF-A0A7X1IZE8-F1
#
_cell.length_a   1.000
_cell.length_b   1.000
_cell.length_c   1.000
_cell.angle_alpha   90.00
_cell.angle_beta   90.00
_cell.angle_gamma   90.00
#
_symmetry.space_group_name_H-M   'P 1'
#
loop_
_entity.id
_entity.type
_entity.pdbx_description
1 polymer ?
#
loop_
_entity_poly.entity_id
_entity_poly.type
_entity_poly.pdbx_seq_one_letter_code
_entity_poly.pdbx_strand_id
1 'polypeptide(L)'
;MSNQQGMTFGKFMGDDGGVHDMVSSSVIAAVPAAKAAAERYGRELHFDFLDDRAVHALLFHRWEDNRKWRGRGCLASIPLFIFAAGAWPFWDLVASQKSRSFQVAFICADALIVVGLLAGLYLWRRPSLRDPSLRNVRIRARRYREIAGIARRGGADIPATYPYYGMYASSRKFFPDAPELPAPESDGPA
;
A
#
# COMPACT_ATOMS: atom_id res chain seq x y z
N MET A 1 -11.17 6.64 -14.72
CA MET A 1 -11.07 5.16 -14.66
C MET A 1 -9.64 4.78 -14.27
N SER A 2 -9.42 3.60 -13.69
CA SER A 2 -8.09 3.14 -13.31
C SER A 2 -7.32 2.72 -14.57
N ASN A 3 -6.06 3.16 -14.76
CA ASN A 3 -5.21 2.67 -15.88
C ASN A 3 -4.99 1.15 -15.84
N GLN A 4 -5.42 0.49 -14.76
CA GLN A 4 -5.36 -0.95 -14.61
C GLN A 4 -6.61 -1.68 -15.13
N GLN A 5 -7.75 -0.99 -15.33
CA GLN A 5 -9.04 -1.58 -15.75
C GLN A 5 -9.07 -2.11 -17.21
N GLY A 6 -7.95 -2.06 -17.93
CA GLY A 6 -7.82 -2.66 -19.28
C GLY A 6 -6.50 -3.40 -19.45
N MET A 7 -5.81 -3.75 -18.37
CA MET A 7 -4.58 -4.53 -18.48
C MET A 7 -4.89 -5.98 -18.81
N THR A 8 -4.14 -6.52 -19.76
CA THR A 8 -4.15 -7.95 -20.07
C THR A 8 -3.82 -8.75 -18.82
N PHE A 9 -4.46 -9.92 -18.69
CA PHE A 9 -4.10 -10.89 -17.67
C PHE A 9 -2.59 -11.16 -17.67
N GLY A 10 -2.00 -11.31 -16.48
CA GLY A 10 -0.56 -11.46 -16.30
C GLY A 10 0.23 -10.16 -16.27
N LYS A 11 -0.40 -8.98 -16.49
CA LYS A 11 0.25 -7.67 -16.29
C LYS A 11 -0.37 -6.90 -15.14
N PHE A 12 0.45 -6.18 -14.37
CA PHE A 12 -0.03 -5.37 -13.25
C PHE A 12 0.83 -4.11 -13.06
N MET A 13 0.28 -3.13 -12.34
CA MET A 13 1.01 -1.90 -12.02
C MET A 13 1.76 -2.04 -10.69
N GLY A 14 3.05 -1.72 -10.68
CA GLY A 14 3.89 -1.67 -9.49
C GLY A 14 3.73 -0.36 -8.72
N ASP A 15 4.24 -0.31 -7.48
CA ASP A 15 4.27 0.93 -6.69
C ASP A 15 5.14 2.03 -7.34
N ASP A 16 6.02 1.68 -8.27
CA ASP A 16 6.77 2.62 -9.10
C ASP A 16 5.90 3.30 -10.19
N GLY A 17 4.67 2.84 -10.40
CA GLY A 17 3.77 3.29 -11.47
C GLY A 17 4.05 2.65 -12.82
N GLY A 18 5.02 1.72 -12.90
CA GLY A 18 5.34 0.95 -14.11
C GLY A 18 4.42 -0.26 -14.27
N VAL A 19 4.31 -0.76 -15.51
CA VAL A 19 3.61 -2.01 -15.84
C VAL A 19 4.61 -3.15 -15.84
N HIS A 20 4.32 -4.21 -15.09
CA HIS A 20 5.20 -5.36 -14.89
C HIS A 20 4.46 -6.66 -15.18
N ASP A 21 5.22 -7.67 -15.62
CA ASP A 21 4.71 -9.01 -15.80
C ASP A 21 4.62 -9.76 -14.46
N MET A 22 3.56 -10.52 -14.29
CA MET A 22 3.31 -11.37 -13.15
C MET A 22 4.13 -12.66 -13.29
N VAL A 23 4.75 -13.08 -12.19
CA VAL A 23 5.39 -14.40 -12.13
C VAL A 23 4.29 -15.45 -12.05
N SER A 24 4.27 -16.39 -12.99
CA SER A 24 3.30 -17.48 -12.98
C SER A 24 3.45 -18.33 -11.72
N SER A 25 2.33 -18.79 -11.18
CA SER A 25 2.25 -19.68 -10.05
C SER A 25 3.02 -20.98 -10.28
N SER A 26 3.17 -21.42 -11.52
CA SER A 26 3.99 -22.58 -11.89
C SER A 26 5.47 -22.41 -11.49
N VAL A 27 6.02 -21.21 -11.66
CA VAL A 27 7.40 -20.86 -11.26
C VAL A 27 7.53 -20.87 -9.74
N ILE A 28 6.52 -20.37 -9.01
CA ILE A 28 6.49 -20.42 -7.54
C ILE A 28 6.34 -21.86 -7.04
N ALA A 29 5.46 -22.64 -7.66
CA ALA A 29 5.14 -24.02 -7.29
C ALA A 29 6.29 -24.99 -7.57
N ALA A 30 7.17 -24.67 -8.51
CA ALA A 30 8.38 -25.44 -8.80
C ALA A 30 9.36 -25.48 -7.61
N VAL A 31 9.28 -24.52 -6.69
CA VAL A 31 10.07 -24.53 -5.44
C VAL A 31 9.23 -25.13 -4.31
N PRO A 32 9.57 -26.34 -3.80
CA PRO A 32 8.73 -27.04 -2.81
C PRO A 32 8.47 -26.23 -1.53
N ALA A 33 9.47 -25.50 -1.05
CA ALA A 33 9.33 -24.64 0.13
C ALA A 33 8.36 -23.47 -0.10
N ALA A 34 8.33 -22.91 -1.31
CA ALA A 34 7.43 -21.82 -1.66
C ALA A 34 6.00 -22.35 -1.86
N LYS A 35 5.85 -23.50 -2.51
CA LYS A 35 4.56 -24.20 -2.65
C LYS A 35 3.94 -24.51 -1.28
N ALA A 36 4.71 -25.12 -0.37
CA ALA A 36 4.23 -25.44 0.98
C ALA A 36 3.83 -24.18 1.76
N ALA A 37 4.59 -23.07 1.60
CA ALA A 37 4.22 -21.79 2.20
C ALA A 37 2.94 -21.20 1.61
N ALA A 38 2.78 -21.28 0.28
CA ALA A 38 1.59 -20.82 -0.44
C ALA A 38 0.33 -21.56 0.02
N GLU A 39 0.39 -22.88 0.12
CA GLU A 39 -0.73 -23.70 0.60
C GLU A 39 -1.05 -23.44 2.07
N ARG A 40 -0.02 -23.31 2.93
CA ARG A 40 -0.21 -22.99 4.35
C ARG A 40 -0.90 -21.63 4.53
N TYR A 41 -0.35 -20.58 3.92
CA TYR A 41 -0.94 -19.24 4.02
C TYR A 41 -2.29 -19.15 3.32
N GLY A 42 -2.50 -19.94 2.26
CA GLY A 42 -3.77 -20.00 1.55
C GLY A 42 -4.89 -20.56 2.42
N ARG A 43 -4.60 -21.60 3.22
CA ARG A 43 -5.54 -22.09 4.25
C ARG A 43 -5.79 -21.05 5.35
N GLU A 44 -4.76 -20.34 5.80
CA GLU A 44 -4.90 -19.31 6.85
C GLU A 44 -5.73 -18.09 6.40
N LEU A 45 -5.69 -17.74 5.11
CA LEU A 45 -6.25 -16.50 4.57
C LEU A 45 -7.40 -16.71 3.58
N HIS A 46 -7.87 -17.95 3.44
CA HIS A 46 -8.88 -18.39 2.48
C HIS A 46 -8.59 -17.82 1.08
N PHE A 47 -7.39 -18.05 0.58
CA PHE A 47 -6.92 -17.46 -0.68
C PHE A 47 -5.98 -18.42 -1.41
N ASP A 48 -6.19 -18.62 -2.71
CA ASP A 48 -5.29 -19.45 -3.50
C ASP A 48 -4.13 -18.61 -4.05
N PHE A 49 -2.95 -18.77 -3.47
CA PHE A 49 -1.72 -18.11 -3.94
C PHE A 49 -1.09 -18.79 -5.17
N LEU A 50 -1.61 -19.96 -5.57
CA LEU A 50 -1.16 -20.71 -6.73
C LEU A 50 -2.14 -20.60 -7.92
N ASP A 51 -3.24 -19.87 -7.75
CA ASP A 51 -4.10 -19.43 -8.86
C ASP A 51 -3.65 -18.06 -9.38
N ASP A 52 -3.15 -18.03 -10.61
CA ASP A 52 -2.69 -16.80 -11.26
C ASP A 52 -3.82 -15.76 -11.38
N ARG A 53 -5.09 -16.18 -11.53
CA ARG A 53 -6.24 -15.25 -11.58
C ARG A 53 -6.49 -14.58 -10.23
N ALA A 54 -6.50 -15.37 -9.16
CA ALA A 54 -6.63 -14.84 -7.81
C ALA A 54 -5.48 -13.86 -7.48
N VAL A 55 -4.24 -14.22 -7.82
CA VAL A 55 -3.06 -13.36 -7.60
C VAL A 55 -3.14 -12.09 -8.44
N HIS A 56 -3.56 -12.17 -9.71
CA HIS A 56 -3.73 -10.99 -10.56
C HIS A 56 -4.75 -10.00 -9.98
N ALA A 57 -5.91 -10.49 -9.55
CA ALA A 57 -6.93 -9.68 -8.87
C ALA A 57 -6.41 -9.09 -7.55
N LEU A 58 -5.61 -9.84 -6.78
CA LEU A 58 -4.96 -9.35 -5.57
C LEU A 58 -4.01 -8.18 -5.88
N LEU A 59 -3.16 -8.31 -6.90
CA LEU A 59 -2.22 -7.26 -7.32
C LEU A 59 -2.97 -6.01 -7.84
N PHE A 60 -4.11 -6.20 -8.49
CA PHE A 60 -5.02 -5.13 -8.88
C PHE A 60 -5.54 -4.34 -7.68
N HIS A 61 -6.25 -5.00 -6.77
CA HIS A 61 -6.85 -4.34 -5.61
C HIS A 61 -5.81 -3.69 -4.71
N ARG A 62 -4.63 -4.32 -4.65
CA ARG A 62 -3.47 -3.79 -3.96
C ARG A 62 -3.04 -2.42 -4.54
N TRP A 63 -2.83 -2.34 -5.85
CA TRP A 63 -2.46 -1.07 -6.49
C TRP A 63 -3.55 -0.03 -6.31
N GLU A 64 -4.82 -0.39 -6.47
CA GLU A 64 -5.93 0.55 -6.27
C GLU A 64 -5.98 1.13 -4.85
N ASP A 65 -5.77 0.30 -3.83
CA ASP A 65 -5.67 0.74 -2.44
C ASP A 65 -4.52 1.74 -2.27
N ASN A 66 -3.34 1.44 -2.83
CA ASN A 66 -2.18 2.32 -2.70
C ASN A 66 -2.33 3.63 -3.48
N ARG A 67 -2.84 3.58 -4.72
CA ARG A 67 -3.05 4.75 -5.59
C ARG A 67 -3.99 5.78 -4.96
N LYS A 68 -5.11 5.32 -4.38
CA LYS A 68 -6.09 6.18 -3.70
C LYS A 68 -5.43 6.99 -2.57
N TRP A 69 -4.49 6.39 -1.83
CA TRP A 69 -3.81 7.06 -0.73
C TRP A 69 -2.57 7.84 -1.14
N ARG A 70 -1.86 7.44 -2.20
CA ARG A 70 -0.72 8.19 -2.73
C ARG A 70 -1.12 9.60 -3.17
N GLY A 71 -2.19 9.73 -3.97
CA GLY A 71 -2.69 11.04 -4.41
C GLY A 71 -3.13 11.92 -3.25
N ARG A 72 -3.89 11.35 -2.30
CA ARG A 72 -4.36 12.06 -1.10
C ARG A 72 -3.22 12.47 -0.16
N GLY A 73 -2.21 11.62 0.01
CA GLY A 73 -1.02 11.92 0.80
C GLY A 73 -0.19 13.05 0.17
N CYS A 74 -0.06 13.07 -1.16
CA CYS A 74 0.58 14.17 -1.86
C CYS A 74 -0.18 15.50 -1.69
N LEU A 75 -1.51 15.51 -1.90
CA LEU A 75 -2.32 16.71 -1.63
C LEU A 75 -2.22 17.20 -0.19
N ALA A 76 -2.19 16.27 0.77
CA ALA A 76 -2.01 16.57 2.18
C ALA A 76 -0.62 17.14 2.54
N SER A 77 0.40 16.89 1.72
CA SER A 77 1.73 17.47 1.92
C SER A 77 1.82 18.93 1.51
N ILE A 78 0.87 19.45 0.70
CA ILE A 78 0.87 20.85 0.23
C ILE A 78 0.71 21.84 1.39
N PRO A 79 -0.28 21.70 2.30
CA PRO A 79 -0.38 22.60 3.46
C PRO A 79 0.84 22.52 4.38
N LEU A 80 1.38 21.30 4.59
CA LEU A 80 2.61 21.10 5.38
C LEU A 80 3.81 21.80 4.73
N PHE A 81 3.93 21.75 3.40
CA PHE A 81 5.00 22.42 2.68
C PHE A 81 4.89 23.94 2.77
N ILE A 82 3.68 24.50 2.60
CA ILE A 82 3.45 25.95 2.76
C ILE A 82 3.83 26.39 4.17
N PHE A 83 3.48 25.58 5.17
CA PHE A 83 3.82 25.85 6.57
C PHE A 83 5.33 25.77 6.84
N ALA A 84 5.99 24.72 6.38
CA ALA A 84 7.41 24.47 6.64
C ALA A 84 8.37 25.32 5.79
N ALA A 85 8.06 25.56 4.51
CA ALA A 85 8.93 26.29 3.59
C ALA A 85 8.61 27.79 3.52
N GLY A 86 7.36 28.19 3.79
CA GLY A 86 6.92 29.58 3.72
C GLY A 86 6.85 30.23 5.10
N ALA A 87 5.94 29.75 5.94
CA ALA A 87 5.64 30.38 7.22
C ALA A 87 6.83 30.24 8.20
N TRP A 88 7.37 29.05 8.38
CA TRP A 88 8.34 28.77 9.44
C TRP A 88 9.59 29.65 9.43
N PRO A 89 10.34 29.80 8.31
CA PRO A 89 11.58 30.58 8.32
C PRO A 89 11.33 32.08 8.49
N PHE A 90 10.22 32.58 7.94
CA PHE A 90 9.82 33.98 8.07
C PHE A 90 9.40 34.29 9.51
N TRP A 91 8.62 33.42 10.14
CA TRP A 91 8.14 33.64 11.48
C TRP A 91 9.19 33.39 12.56
N ASP A 92 10.15 32.48 12.36
CA ASP A 92 11.27 32.27 13.29
C ASP A 92 12.15 33.53 13.38
N LEU A 93 12.41 34.18 12.24
CA LEU A 93 13.10 35.47 12.19
C LEU A 93 12.33 36.55 12.98
N VAL A 94 11.01 36.65 12.79
CA VAL A 94 10.15 37.62 13.48
C VAL A 94 10.04 37.31 14.98
N ALA A 95 9.91 36.05 15.36
CA ALA A 95 9.74 35.59 16.73
C ALA A 95 11.03 35.70 17.55
N SER A 96 12.20 35.57 16.92
CA SER A 96 13.51 35.73 17.58
C SER A 96 13.70 37.10 18.24
N GLN A 97 13.03 38.13 17.72
CA GLN A 97 13.07 39.49 18.25
C GLN A 97 11.95 39.80 19.26
N LYS A 98 11.10 38.82 19.60
CA LYS A 98 9.97 38.98 20.52
C LYS A 98 10.28 38.42 21.91
N SER A 99 9.40 38.72 22.86
CA SER A 99 9.53 38.24 24.24
C SER A 99 9.48 36.71 24.30
N ARG A 100 10.12 36.13 25.33
CA ARG A 100 10.13 34.68 25.56
C ARG A 100 8.72 34.08 25.62
N SER A 101 7.77 34.79 26.21
CA SER A 101 6.37 34.35 26.28
C SER A 101 5.73 34.24 24.90
N PHE A 102 6.05 35.18 23.98
CA PHE A 102 5.57 35.12 22.60
C PHE A 102 6.17 33.92 21.85
N GLN A 103 7.48 33.70 21.99
CA GLN A 103 8.17 32.56 21.36
C GLN A 103 7.59 31.22 21.81
N VAL A 104 7.33 31.06 23.11
CA VAL A 104 6.69 29.85 23.65
C VAL A 104 5.28 29.66 23.09
N ALA A 105 4.46 30.72 23.09
CA ALA A 105 3.11 30.66 22.54
C ALA A 105 3.10 30.30 21.04
N PHE A 106 4.06 30.84 20.29
CA PHE A 106 4.25 30.55 18.87
C PHE A 106 4.58 29.07 18.63
N ILE A 107 5.58 28.53 19.34
CA ILE A 107 5.93 27.09 19.26
C ILE A 107 4.73 26.20 19.62
N CYS A 108 3.95 26.57 20.64
CA CYS A 108 2.76 25.82 21.01
C CYS A 108 1.70 25.84 19.90
N ALA A 109 1.45 26.99 19.26
CA ALA A 109 0.51 27.11 18.15
C ALA A 109 0.95 26.23 16.97
N ASP A 110 2.24 26.26 16.64
CA ASP A 110 2.83 25.45 15.57
C ASP A 110 2.69 23.95 15.84
N ALA A 111 3.02 23.51 17.06
CA ALA A 111 2.84 22.12 17.47
C ALA A 111 1.37 21.70 17.35
N LEU A 112 0.42 22.54 17.75
CA LEU A 112 -1.02 22.27 17.61
C LEU A 112 -1.45 22.16 16.14
N ILE A 113 -0.93 23.00 15.25
CA ILE A 113 -1.21 22.93 13.81
C ILE A 113 -0.70 21.62 13.22
N VAL A 114 0.56 21.25 13.52
CA VAL A 114 1.16 20.01 13.02
C VAL A 114 0.42 18.79 13.56
N VAL A 115 0.15 18.74 14.87
CA VAL A 115 -0.59 17.64 15.50
C VAL A 115 -2.01 17.56 14.95
N GLY A 116 -2.69 18.69 14.79
CA GLY A 116 -4.03 18.77 14.22
C GLY A 116 -4.08 18.25 12.78
N LEU A 117 -3.09 18.60 11.96
CA LEU A 117 -2.98 18.12 10.59
C LEU A 117 -2.70 16.61 10.54
N LEU A 118 -1.77 16.10 11.35
CA LEU A 118 -1.51 14.67 11.45
C LEU A 118 -2.73 13.88 11.94
N ALA A 119 -3.45 14.41 12.94
CA ALA A 119 -4.69 13.83 13.44
C ALA A 119 -5.78 13.84 12.37
N GLY A 120 -5.94 14.95 11.63
CA GLY A 120 -6.87 15.07 10.52
C GLY A 120 -6.57 14.05 9.41
N LEU A 121 -5.31 13.88 9.03
CA LEU A 121 -4.90 12.87 8.06
C LEU A 121 -5.16 11.45 8.55
N TYR A 122 -4.88 11.18 9.81
CA TYR A 122 -5.19 9.89 10.42
C TYR A 122 -6.69 9.62 10.38
N LEU A 123 -7.53 10.56 10.83
CA LEU A 123 -8.99 10.42 10.84
C LEU A 123 -9.54 10.25 9.42
N TRP A 124 -8.99 10.95 8.44
CA TRP A 124 -9.36 10.79 7.04
C TRP A 124 -8.97 9.41 6.49
N ARG A 125 -7.81 8.88 6.88
CA ARG A 125 -7.33 7.55 6.47
C ARG A 125 -7.99 6.39 7.24
N ARG A 126 -8.48 6.67 8.44
CA ARG A 126 -9.02 5.69 9.39
C ARG A 126 -10.07 4.75 8.81
N PRO A 127 -11.07 5.18 8.00
CA PRO A 127 -12.06 4.27 7.44
C PRO A 127 -11.42 3.13 6.61
N SER A 128 -10.53 3.47 5.67
CA SER A 128 -9.80 2.47 4.87
C SER A 128 -8.81 1.63 5.67
N LEU A 129 -8.27 2.16 6.78
CA LEU A 129 -7.44 1.37 7.69
C LEU A 129 -8.25 0.36 8.50
N ARG A 130 -9.54 0.63 8.73
CA ARG A 130 -10.45 -0.23 9.50
C ARG A 130 -11.27 -1.17 8.63
N ASP A 131 -11.41 -0.86 7.33
CA ASP A 131 -12.08 -1.70 6.33
C ASP A 131 -11.51 -3.13 6.32
N PRO A 132 -12.29 -4.14 6.75
CA PRO A 132 -11.85 -5.53 6.81
C PRO A 132 -11.43 -6.10 5.44
N SER A 133 -12.11 -5.74 4.36
CA SER A 133 -11.84 -6.25 3.01
C SER A 133 -10.49 -5.74 2.47
N LEU A 134 -10.22 -4.45 2.64
CA LEU A 134 -8.91 -3.89 2.30
C LEU A 134 -7.79 -4.45 3.18
N ARG A 135 -8.07 -4.73 4.46
CA ARG A 135 -7.08 -5.38 5.33
C ARG A 135 -6.76 -6.81 4.90
N ASN A 136 -7.76 -7.55 4.41
CA ASN A 136 -7.57 -8.88 3.83
C ASN A 136 -6.67 -8.82 2.57
N VAL A 137 -6.88 -7.84 1.68
CA VAL A 137 -5.95 -7.58 0.55
C VAL A 137 -4.53 -7.34 1.04
N ARG A 138 -4.36 -6.46 2.05
CA ARG A 138 -3.03 -6.10 2.58
C ARG A 138 -2.30 -7.28 3.22
N ILE A 139 -2.99 -8.15 3.98
CA ILE A 139 -2.37 -9.36 4.56
C ILE A 139 -2.06 -10.41 3.48
N ARG A 140 -2.97 -10.63 2.52
CA ARG A 140 -2.74 -11.55 1.39
C ARG A 140 -1.53 -11.08 0.56
N ALA A 141 -1.46 -9.79 0.21
CA ALA A 141 -0.33 -9.24 -0.53
C ALA A 141 1.00 -9.27 0.26
N ARG A 142 0.95 -9.13 1.59
CA ARG A 142 2.14 -9.34 2.44
C ARG A 142 2.64 -10.78 2.35
N ARG A 143 1.74 -11.78 2.49
CA ARG A 143 2.11 -13.20 2.39
C ARG A 143 2.57 -13.57 0.99
N TYR A 144 1.97 -13.02 -0.05
CA TYR A 144 2.43 -13.23 -1.42
C TYR A 144 3.88 -12.77 -1.64
N ARG A 145 4.26 -11.60 -1.11
CA ARG A 145 5.67 -11.14 -1.15
C ARG A 145 6.61 -12.09 -0.40
N GLU A 146 6.16 -12.62 0.73
CA GLU A 146 6.93 -13.59 1.51
C GLU A 146 7.14 -14.89 0.72
N ILE A 147 6.08 -15.41 0.09
CA ILE A 147 6.13 -16.58 -0.80
C ILE A 147 7.09 -16.33 -1.97
N ALA A 148 6.95 -15.22 -2.69
CA ALA A 148 7.84 -14.86 -3.80
C ALA A 148 9.30 -14.75 -3.33
N GLY A 149 9.54 -14.20 -2.13
CA GLY A 149 10.86 -14.16 -1.53
C GLY A 149 11.42 -15.55 -1.18
N ILE A 150 10.58 -16.50 -0.75
CA ILE A 150 10.97 -17.90 -0.52
C ILE A 150 11.31 -18.57 -1.86
N ALA A 151 10.45 -18.45 -2.87
CA ALA A 151 10.67 -19.01 -4.20
C ALA A 151 12.00 -18.52 -4.81
N ARG A 152 12.24 -17.20 -4.74
CA ARG A 152 13.50 -16.61 -5.21
C ARG A 152 14.73 -17.16 -4.48
N ARG A 153 14.68 -17.27 -3.14
CA ARG A 153 15.77 -17.87 -2.37
C ARG A 153 15.97 -19.35 -2.69
N GLY A 154 14.92 -20.04 -3.15
CA GLY A 154 14.97 -21.41 -3.63
C GLY A 154 15.41 -21.56 -5.09
N GLY A 155 15.84 -20.48 -5.76
CA GLY A 155 16.37 -20.53 -7.12
C GLY A 155 15.34 -20.34 -8.24
N ALA A 156 14.09 -19.98 -7.92
CA ALA A 156 13.12 -19.61 -8.96
C ALA A 156 13.54 -18.32 -9.68
N ASP A 157 13.25 -18.25 -10.99
CA ASP A 157 13.47 -17.06 -11.81
C ASP A 157 12.45 -15.97 -11.46
N ILE A 158 12.77 -15.19 -10.43
CA ILE A 158 11.93 -14.13 -9.87
C ILE A 158 12.79 -12.87 -9.69
N PRO A 159 12.40 -11.73 -10.28
CA PRO A 159 13.14 -10.49 -10.13
C PRO A 159 13.36 -10.06 -8.67
N ALA A 160 14.48 -9.41 -8.38
CA ALA A 160 14.85 -8.98 -7.02
C ALA A 160 13.85 -7.99 -6.41
N THR A 161 13.24 -7.15 -7.25
CA THR A 161 12.26 -6.14 -6.86
C THR A 161 10.83 -6.67 -6.87
N TYR A 162 10.57 -7.86 -7.42
CA TYR A 162 9.24 -8.47 -7.47
C TYR A 162 8.65 -8.61 -6.04
N PRO A 163 7.36 -8.28 -5.84
CA PRO A 163 6.35 -7.91 -6.85
C PRO A 163 6.21 -6.38 -7.06
N TYR A 164 7.33 -5.65 -7.04
CA TYR A 164 7.43 -4.22 -7.35
C TYR A 164 6.62 -3.32 -6.42
N TYR A 165 6.57 -3.69 -5.15
CA TYR A 165 5.78 -2.95 -4.17
C TYR A 165 6.37 -2.93 -2.75
N GLY A 166 5.98 -1.96 -1.93
CA GLY A 166 6.47 -1.75 -0.57
C GLY A 166 5.77 -2.59 0.52
N MET A 167 6.22 -2.40 1.77
CA MET A 167 5.67 -3.06 2.97
C MET A 167 4.38 -2.36 3.45
N TYR A 168 3.40 -3.13 3.93
CA TYR A 168 2.16 -2.58 4.50
C TYR A 168 2.24 -2.39 6.01
N ALA A 169 1.81 -1.23 6.50
CA ALA A 169 1.71 -0.96 7.95
C ALA A 169 0.52 -1.68 8.63
N SER A 170 -0.58 -1.96 7.91
CA SER A 170 -1.83 -2.48 8.50
C SER A 170 -2.16 -3.96 8.19
N SER A 171 -1.18 -4.75 7.76
CA SER A 171 -1.34 -6.15 7.29
C SER A 171 -1.11 -7.18 8.41
N ARG A 172 -1.88 -7.11 9.51
CA ARG A 172 -1.64 -7.95 10.70
C ARG A 172 -2.76 -8.93 11.08
N LYS A 173 -4.01 -8.68 10.67
CA LYS A 173 -5.16 -9.52 11.04
C LYS A 173 -6.01 -9.79 9.81
N PHE A 174 -6.42 -11.04 9.64
CA PHE A 174 -7.37 -11.52 8.65
C PHE A 174 -8.79 -11.52 9.23
N PHE A 175 -9.78 -11.26 8.40
CA PHE A 175 -11.20 -11.19 8.74
C PHE A 175 -11.98 -12.13 7.82
N PRO A 176 -12.31 -13.36 8.25
CA PRO A 176 -12.92 -14.37 7.38
C PRO A 176 -14.30 -13.97 6.88
N ASP A 177 -15.07 -13.25 7.70
CA ASP A 177 -16.45 -12.83 7.37
C ASP A 177 -16.52 -11.52 6.57
N ALA A 178 -15.37 -10.96 6.18
CA ALA A 178 -15.34 -9.75 5.39
C ALA A 178 -15.76 -10.03 3.94
N PRO A 179 -16.51 -9.12 3.29
CA PRO A 179 -16.86 -9.32 1.89
C PRO A 179 -15.60 -9.33 1.02
N GLU A 180 -15.58 -10.21 0.02
CA GLU A 180 -14.51 -10.19 -0.98
C GLU A 180 -14.70 -9.01 -1.93
N LEU A 181 -13.59 -8.44 -2.38
CA LEU A 181 -13.64 -7.40 -3.40
C LEU A 181 -13.99 -8.03 -4.75
N PRO A 182 -14.80 -7.36 -5.58
CA PRO A 182 -15.17 -7.88 -6.89
C PRO A 182 -13.92 -8.11 -7.74
N ALA A 183 -13.91 -9.16 -8.56
CA ALA A 183 -12.85 -9.33 -9.54
C ALA A 183 -12.81 -8.09 -10.47
N PRO A 184 -11.63 -7.63 -10.89
CA PRO A 184 -11.55 -6.58 -11.90
C PRO A 184 -12.29 -7.03 -13.16
N GLU A 185 -13.14 -6.16 -13.70
CA GLU A 185 -13.79 -6.40 -14.99
C GLU A 185 -12.70 -6.57 -16.05
N SER A 186 -12.63 -7.76 -16.66
CA SER A 186 -11.82 -7.96 -17.85
C SER A 186 -12.65 -7.49 -19.03
N ASP A 187 -12.26 -6.37 -19.66
CA ASP A 187 -12.63 -6.13 -21.05
C ASP A 187 -11.96 -7.22 -21.89
N GLY A 188 -12.67 -8.33 -22.09
CA GLY A 188 -12.39 -9.28 -23.15
C GLY A 188 -13.26 -8.94 -24.36
N PRO A 189 -12.72 -9.13 -25.57
CA PRO A 189 -13.30 -10.22 -26.32
C PRO A 189 -12.27 -11.27 -26.70
N ALA A 190 -12.83 -12.45 -26.94
CA ALA A 190 -12.23 -13.66 -27.49
C ALA A 190 -11.61 -13.46 -28.88
#